data_AF-A0A7C3CBS4-F1
#
_entry.id   AF-A0A7C3CBS4-F1
#
_cell.length_a   1.000
_cell.length_b   1.000
_cell.length_c   1.000
_cell.angle_alpha   90.00
_cell.angle_beta   90.00
_cell.angle_gamma   90.00
#
_symmetry.space_group_name_H-M   'P 1'
#
loop_
_entity.id
_entity.type
_entity.pdbx_description
1 polymer ?
#
loop_
_entity_poly.entity_id
_entity_poly.type
_entity_poly.pdbx_seq_one_letter_code
_entity_poly.pdbx_strand_id
1 'polypeptide(L)'
;MNQLTADQIRAAVEAGRRETEEFLCDLIRYPSVPGHEKPAMECAAARFARLAEVEHVQLDNSLREDEDYSWPVPDLEYDGRFNLRLRRPGSGGGRSLLLNTHMDVVPASKDHERPFDPRV
;
A
#
# COMPACT_ATOMS: atom_id res chain seq x y z
N MET A 1 -6.96 19.29 -22.71
CA MET A 1 -7.04 17.84 -22.42
C MET A 1 -8.52 17.47 -22.46
N ASN A 2 -8.91 16.49 -23.28
CA ASN A 2 -10.29 15.99 -23.22
C ASN A 2 -10.49 15.31 -21.86
N GLN A 3 -11.51 15.76 -21.12
CA GLN A 3 -11.91 15.09 -19.89
C GLN A 3 -12.42 13.69 -20.24
N LEU A 4 -11.97 12.68 -19.50
CA LEU A 4 -12.52 11.34 -19.58
C LEU A 4 -13.98 11.37 -19.11
N THR A 5 -14.85 10.67 -19.83
CA THR A 5 -16.23 10.46 -19.39
C THR A 5 -16.28 9.40 -18.29
N ALA A 6 -17.38 9.38 -17.52
CA ALA A 6 -17.60 8.33 -16.53
C ALA A 6 -17.63 6.92 -17.14
N ASP A 7 -18.13 6.78 -18.38
CA ASP A 7 -18.16 5.50 -19.09
C ASP A 7 -16.77 5.03 -19.51
N GLN A 8 -15.90 5.96 -19.94
CA GLN A 8 -14.51 5.63 -20.24
C GLN A 8 -13.76 5.18 -18.99
N ILE A 9 -14.00 5.81 -17.85
CA ILE A 9 -13.41 5.40 -16.57
C ILE A 9 -13.92 4.01 -16.16
N ARG A 10 -15.25 3.76 -16.23
CA ARG A 10 -15.82 2.43 -15.94
C ARG A 10 -15.23 1.34 -16.84
N ALA A 11 -15.13 1.60 -18.13
CA ALA A 11 -14.55 0.65 -19.08
C ALA A 11 -13.07 0.35 -18.76
N ALA A 12 -12.30 1.36 -18.36
CA ALA A 12 -10.90 1.16 -17.95
C ALA A 12 -10.79 0.35 -16.65
N VAL A 13 -11.67 0.58 -15.67
CA VAL A 13 -11.73 -0.20 -14.44
C VAL A 13 -12.08 -1.66 -14.73
N GLU A 14 -13.09 -1.91 -15.55
CA GLU A 14 -13.47 -3.28 -15.92
C GLU A 14 -12.35 -4.00 -16.67
N ALA A 15 -11.68 -3.32 -17.60
CA ALA A 15 -10.54 -3.88 -18.33
C ALA A 15 -9.36 -4.24 -17.40
N GLY A 16 -9.18 -3.50 -16.29
CA GLY A 16 -8.14 -3.73 -15.29
C GLY A 16 -8.56 -4.65 -14.13
N ARG A 17 -9.81 -5.15 -14.11
CA ARG A 17 -10.37 -5.88 -12.97
C ARG A 17 -9.55 -7.11 -12.60
N ARG A 18 -9.29 -7.98 -13.58
CA ARG A 18 -8.55 -9.23 -13.36
C ARG A 18 -7.13 -8.99 -12.83
N GLU A 19 -6.39 -8.07 -13.44
CA GLU A 19 -5.02 -7.73 -13.02
C GLU A 19 -5.00 -7.12 -11.61
N THR A 20 -6.08 -6.45 -11.22
CA THR A 20 -6.26 -5.87 -9.88
C THR A 20 -6.60 -6.94 -8.85
N GLU A 21 -7.48 -7.89 -9.18
CA GLU A 21 -7.80 -9.05 -8.34
C GLU A 21 -6.56 -9.92 -8.10
N GLU A 22 -5.77 -10.19 -9.14
CA GLU A 22 -4.51 -10.92 -9.05
C GLU A 22 -3.51 -10.19 -8.14
N PHE A 23 -3.35 -8.87 -8.31
CA PHE A 23 -2.48 -8.07 -7.45
C PHE A 23 -2.95 -8.05 -5.99
N LEU A 24 -4.25 -7.90 -5.73
CA LEU A 24 -4.80 -7.96 -4.38
C LEU A 24 -4.54 -9.34 -3.74
N CYS A 25 -4.72 -10.42 -4.50
CA CYS A 25 -4.41 -11.76 -4.02
C CYS A 25 -2.91 -11.89 -3.67
N ASP A 26 -2.02 -11.36 -4.49
CA ASP A 26 -0.58 -11.38 -4.19
C ASP A 26 -0.26 -10.64 -2.89
N LEU A 27 -0.89 -9.48 -2.64
CA LEU A 27 -0.74 -8.75 -1.38
C LEU A 27 -1.25 -9.57 -0.18
N ILE A 28 -2.43 -10.21 -0.28
CA ILE A 28 -3.01 -11.00 0.82
C ILE A 28 -2.14 -12.20 1.21
N ARG A 29 -1.35 -12.75 0.26
CA ARG A 29 -0.45 -13.88 0.55
C ARG A 29 0.70 -13.51 1.48
N TYR A 30 1.01 -12.22 1.64
CA TYR A 30 1.98 -11.75 2.59
C TYR A 30 1.28 -11.42 3.92
N PRO A 31 1.59 -12.15 5.01
CA PRO A 31 1.06 -11.82 6.33
C PRO A 31 1.75 -10.56 6.89
N SER A 32 1.32 -9.39 6.43
CA SER A 32 1.85 -8.08 6.80
C SER A 32 1.44 -7.63 8.20
N VAL A 33 1.52 -8.52 9.18
CA VAL A 33 1.32 -8.15 10.60
C VAL A 33 2.45 -7.21 11.06
N PRO A 34 2.27 -6.45 12.16
CA PRO A 34 3.29 -5.54 12.66
C PRO A 34 4.68 -6.18 12.74
N GLY A 35 5.67 -5.56 12.10
CA GLY A 35 7.06 -6.04 11.99
C GLY A 35 7.35 -6.99 10.83
N HIS A 36 6.33 -7.43 10.09
CA HIS A 36 6.43 -8.36 8.96
C HIS A 36 5.90 -7.77 7.64
N GLU A 37 5.80 -6.45 7.53
CA GLU A 37 5.16 -5.77 6.40
C GLU A 37 6.03 -5.75 5.13
N LYS A 38 7.36 -5.84 5.30
CA LYS A 38 8.34 -5.64 4.23
C LYS A 38 8.03 -6.42 2.94
N PRO A 39 7.71 -7.73 2.95
CA PRO A 39 7.41 -8.47 1.72
C PRO A 39 6.21 -7.91 0.95
N ALA A 40 5.14 -7.50 1.65
CA ALA A 40 3.97 -6.89 1.03
C ALA A 40 4.32 -5.52 0.43
N MET A 41 5.10 -4.72 1.17
CA MET A 41 5.57 -3.41 0.72
C MET A 41 6.44 -3.54 -0.55
N GLU A 42 7.41 -4.45 -0.58
CA GLU A 42 8.25 -4.70 -1.77
C GLU A 42 7.41 -5.18 -2.97
N CYS A 43 6.39 -6.02 -2.74
CA CYS A 43 5.44 -6.42 -3.77
C CYS A 43 4.69 -5.22 -4.36
N ALA A 44 4.18 -4.32 -3.51
CA ALA A 44 3.54 -3.08 -3.95
C ALA A 44 4.52 -2.16 -4.68
N ALA A 45 5.74 -1.98 -4.17
CA ALA A 45 6.78 -1.16 -4.79
C ALA A 45 7.07 -1.63 -6.22
N ALA A 46 7.29 -2.92 -6.41
CA ALA A 46 7.52 -3.52 -7.73
C ALA A 46 6.33 -3.30 -8.68
N ARG A 47 5.10 -3.42 -8.17
CA ARG A 47 3.89 -3.21 -8.97
C ARG A 47 3.74 -1.76 -9.41
N PHE A 48 3.94 -0.81 -8.50
CA PHE A 48 3.75 0.61 -8.73
C PHE A 48 4.91 1.28 -9.46
N ALA A 49 6.10 0.69 -9.50
CA ALA A 49 7.24 1.19 -10.28
C ALA A 49 6.92 1.30 -11.79
N ARG A 50 5.90 0.57 -12.28
CA ARG A 50 5.40 0.68 -13.65
C ARG A 50 4.53 1.92 -13.90
N LEU A 51 4.09 2.60 -12.85
CA LEU A 51 3.07 3.66 -12.88
C LEU A 51 3.53 5.00 -12.30
N ALA A 52 4.47 4.98 -11.36
CA ALA A 52 4.93 6.15 -10.60
C ALA A 52 6.41 6.01 -10.21
N GLU A 53 7.01 7.14 -9.83
CA GLU A 53 8.28 7.17 -9.11
C GLU A 53 8.03 6.58 -7.70
N VAL A 54 8.74 5.52 -7.34
CA VAL A 54 8.59 4.83 -6.06
C VAL A 54 9.80 5.11 -5.18
N GLU A 55 9.54 5.45 -3.93
CA GLU A 55 10.58 5.74 -2.93
C GLU A 55 10.30 5.00 -1.63
N HIS A 56 11.35 4.38 -1.09
CA HIS A 56 11.38 3.81 0.25
C HIS A 56 11.76 4.89 1.26
N VAL A 57 10.76 5.45 1.94
CA VAL A 57 10.97 6.43 3.01
C VAL A 57 11.29 5.67 4.29
N GLN A 58 12.58 5.62 4.65
CA GLN A 58 13.04 4.92 5.84
C GLN A 58 12.38 5.49 7.10
N LEU A 59 11.96 4.59 8.00
CA LEU A 59 11.53 4.92 9.34
C LEU A 59 12.72 4.80 10.29
N ASP A 60 12.63 5.53 11.39
CA ASP A 60 13.66 5.60 12.41
C ASP A 60 13.01 5.68 13.79
N ASN A 61 13.68 5.14 14.80
CA ASN A 61 13.16 5.13 16.17
C ASN A 61 12.99 6.53 16.80
N SER A 62 13.59 7.58 16.24
CA SER A 62 13.33 8.98 16.62
C SER A 62 11.88 9.41 16.40
N LEU A 63 11.08 8.67 15.63
CA LEU A 63 9.62 8.88 15.55
C LEU A 63 8.94 8.87 16.93
N ARG A 64 9.52 8.16 17.92
CA ARG A 64 9.02 8.12 19.31
C ARG A 64 9.12 9.45 20.04
N GLU A 65 9.93 10.38 19.53
CA GLU A 65 10.13 11.72 20.08
C GLU A 65 9.14 12.75 19.52
N ASP A 66 8.39 12.40 18.47
CA ASP A 66 7.38 13.26 17.85
C ASP A 66 6.17 13.46 18.80
N GLU A 67 5.65 14.68 18.88
CA GLU A 67 4.54 15.01 19.78
C GLU A 67 3.24 14.28 19.42
N ASP A 68 3.06 13.93 18.15
CA ASP A 68 1.89 13.20 17.63
C ASP A 68 2.08 11.68 17.68
N TYR A 69 3.25 11.20 18.13
CA TYR A 69 3.50 9.77 18.27
C TYR A 69 2.55 9.12 19.26
N SER A 70 1.75 8.16 18.79
CA SER A 70 0.71 7.53 19.58
C SER A 70 0.54 6.05 19.24
N TRP A 71 -0.06 5.30 20.16
CA TRP A 71 -0.36 3.88 20.00
C TRP A 71 0.85 3.00 19.63
N PRO A 72 1.93 3.01 20.45
CA PRO A 72 3.08 2.15 20.19
C PRO A 72 2.67 0.68 20.28
N VAL A 73 3.04 -0.09 19.26
CA VAL A 73 3.02 -1.55 19.36
C VAL A 73 4.20 -1.96 20.24
N PRO A 74 3.97 -2.72 21.34
CA PRO A 74 5.06 -3.17 22.20
C PRO A 74 6.16 -3.88 21.41
N ASP A 75 7.41 -3.59 21.75
CA ASP A 75 8.62 -4.21 21.18
C ASP A 75 8.82 -4.00 19.66
N LEU A 76 8.07 -3.07 19.06
CA LEU A 76 8.21 -2.74 17.64
C LEU A 76 9.29 -1.67 17.42
N GLU A 77 10.34 -2.07 16.71
CA GLU A 77 11.39 -1.16 16.24
C GLU A 77 11.04 -0.59 14.86
N TYR A 78 11.41 0.66 14.62
CA TYR A 78 11.19 1.34 13.33
C TYR A 78 12.40 1.24 12.40
N ASP A 79 13.60 1.09 12.96
CA ASP A 79 14.83 1.00 12.17
C ASP A 79 14.77 -0.18 11.20
N GLY A 80 15.04 0.09 9.92
CA GLY A 80 14.97 -0.91 8.84
C GLY A 80 13.56 -1.16 8.28
N ARG A 81 12.53 -0.47 8.79
CA ARG A 81 11.20 -0.39 8.18
C ARG A 81 11.11 0.87 7.33
N PHE A 82 10.13 0.90 6.44
CA PHE A 82 9.94 2.02 5.52
C PHE A 82 8.47 2.19 5.17
N ASN A 83 8.10 3.44 4.89
CA ASN A 83 6.89 3.76 4.16
C ASN A 83 7.16 3.79 2.66
N LEU A 84 6.12 3.57 1.86
CA LEU A 84 6.18 3.75 0.42
C LEU A 84 5.59 5.09 0.02
N ARG A 85 6.39 5.88 -0.68
CA ARG A 85 5.93 7.12 -1.32
C ARG A 85 5.92 6.93 -2.83
N LEU A 86 4.78 7.18 -3.43
CA LEU A 86 4.57 7.11 -4.87
C LEU A 86 4.32 8.51 -5.41
N ARG A 87 5.09 8.92 -6.41
CA ARG A 87 4.92 10.21 -7.06
C ARG A 87 4.68 10.03 -8.56
N ARG A 88 3.54 10.55 -9.03
CA ARG A 88 3.25 10.67 -10.46
C ARG A 88 3.15 12.16 -10.81
N PRO A 89 4.15 12.74 -11.49
CA PRO A 89 4.12 14.15 -11.88
C PRO A 89 2.88 14.46 -12.72
N GLY A 90 2.12 15.46 -12.30
CA GLY A 90 1.06 16.03 -13.14
C GLY A 90 1.64 16.94 -14.22
N SER A 91 0.88 17.18 -15.28
CA SER A 91 1.21 18.16 -16.33
C SER A 91 0.87 19.61 -15.94
N GLY A 92 0.48 19.87 -14.69
CA GLY A 92 -0.02 21.16 -14.22
C GLY A 92 -1.48 21.45 -14.60
N GLY A 93 -2.02 22.58 -14.12
CA GLY A 93 -3.36 23.08 -14.47
C GLY A 93 -4.54 22.47 -13.67
N GLY A 94 -4.26 21.63 -12.68
CA GLY A 94 -5.26 21.02 -11.80
C GLY A 94 -4.86 21.05 -10.33
N ARG A 95 -5.66 20.40 -9.47
CA ARG A 95 -5.36 20.23 -8.04
C ARG A 95 -4.43 19.03 -7.83
N SER A 96 -3.55 19.14 -6.83
CA SER A 96 -2.81 17.99 -6.31
C SER A 96 -3.75 17.06 -5.54
N LEU A 97 -3.48 15.76 -5.58
CA LEU A 97 -4.20 14.73 -4.84
C LEU A 97 -3.20 13.85 -4.09
N LEU A 98 -3.41 13.68 -2.79
CA LEU A 98 -2.70 12.70 -1.98
C LEU A 98 -3.65 11.53 -1.70
N LEU A 99 -3.17 10.32 -1.94
CA LEU A 99 -3.84 9.09 -1.53
C LEU A 99 -2.96 8.43 -0.47
N ASN A 100 -3.55 8.12 0.68
CA ASN A 100 -2.87 7.44 1.77
C ASN A 100 -3.65 6.17 2.14
N THR A 101 -2.90 5.12 2.46
CA THR A 101 -3.41 3.83 2.90
C THR A 101 -2.35 3.17 3.78
N HIS A 102 -2.74 2.12 4.49
CA HIS A 102 -1.84 1.29 5.28
C HIS A 102 -1.84 -0.14 4.71
N MET A 103 -0.75 -0.86 4.91
CA MET A 103 -0.59 -2.23 4.39
C MET A 103 -0.44 -3.26 5.49
N ASP A 104 -0.27 -2.82 6.74
CA ASP A 104 -0.25 -3.70 7.89
C ASP A 104 -1.64 -4.23 8.22
N VAL A 105 -1.70 -5.46 8.71
CA VAL A 105 -2.95 -6.12 9.11
C VAL A 105 -2.85 -6.62 10.55
N VAL A 106 -4.00 -6.75 11.20
CA VAL A 106 -4.05 -7.40 12.51
C VAL A 106 -3.80 -8.91 12.38
N PRO A 107 -3.19 -9.57 13.38
CA PRO A 107 -3.05 -11.02 13.39
C PRO A 107 -4.38 -11.75 13.21
N ALA A 108 -4.35 -12.85 12.47
CA ALA A 108 -5.53 -13.67 12.26
C ALA A 108 -6.02 -14.30 13.57
N SER A 109 -7.35 -14.37 13.73
CA SER A 109 -7.97 -15.06 14.87
C SER A 109 -7.88 -16.59 14.71
N LYS A 110 -8.03 -17.33 15.82
CA LYS A 110 -7.94 -18.81 15.83
C LYS A 110 -8.89 -19.50 14.85
N ASP A 111 -10.05 -18.90 14.61
CA ASP A 111 -11.09 -19.47 13.74
C ASP A 111 -10.90 -19.08 12.25
N HIS A 112 -9.86 -18.30 11.92
CA HIS A 112 -9.50 -18.03 10.54
C HIS A 112 -8.62 -19.17 10.00
N GLU A 113 -9.23 -20.11 9.29
CA GLU A 113 -8.52 -21.29 8.77
C GLU A 113 -7.50 -20.96 7.66
N ARG A 114 -7.82 -19.98 6.81
CA ARG A 114 -7.06 -19.61 5.59
C ARG A 114 -6.91 -18.08 5.42
N PRO A 115 -6.36 -17.36 6.40
CA PRO A 115 -6.39 -15.89 6.44
C PRO A 115 -5.56 -15.22 5.32
N PHE A 116 -4.53 -15.90 4.82
CA PHE A 116 -3.59 -15.39 3.82
C PHE A 116 -3.64 -16.20 2.50
N ASP A 117 -4.77 -16.85 2.25
CA ASP A 117 -4.97 -17.69 1.07
C ASP A 117 -6.23 -17.21 0.30
N PRO A 118 -6.06 -16.20 -0.57
CA PRO A 118 -7.14 -15.48 -1.20
C PRO A 118 -7.82 -16.29 -2.32
N ARG A 119 -9.10 -15.99 -2.56
CA ARG A 119 -9.93 -16.61 -3.60
C ARG A 119 -10.77 -15.53 -4.30
N VAL A 120 -10.98 -15.71 -5.60
CA VAL A 120 -11.79 -14.85 -6.48
C VAL A 120 -13.08 -15.57 -6.85
#